data_AF-A0AB34QEI5-F1
#
_entry.id   AF-A0AB34QEI5-F1
#
_cell.length_a   1.000
_cell.length_b   1.000
_cell.length_c   1.000
_cell.angle_alpha   90.00
_cell.angle_beta   90.00
_cell.angle_gamma   90.00
#
_symmetry.space_group_name_H-M   'P 1'
#
loop_
_entity.id
_entity.type
_entity.pdbx_description
1 polymer ?
#
loop_
_entity_poly.entity_id
_entity_poly.type
_entity_poly.pdbx_seq_one_letter_code
_entity_poly.pdbx_strand_id
1 'polypeptide(L)'
;MSSSLRWYAWLALWVVFPCMAQQKVQSIDPAQSRFGFEIKTRFGMKIEGFFPRFRGDVVTLADGRQQVRFRLDATQVEIPGKDRYTSWMRGEDFFDVAQYPVVEFESLPYVEEVVKQGGDIVGNLTIRGITHLETLHVVPAECTRPGYDCDVISRGTVLRGRYGMNAWQMALGDRVTFILRGRLQEARRP
;
A
#
# COMPACT_ATOMS: atom_id res chain seq x y z
N MET A 1 -36.49 -72.54 16.25
CA MET A 1 -36.74 -71.31 17.03
C MET A 1 -35.51 -70.43 16.89
N SER A 2 -35.51 -69.56 15.89
CA SER A 2 -35.71 -68.09 16.00
C SER A 2 -34.39 -67.38 16.34
N SER A 3 -33.75 -66.78 15.33
CA SER A 3 -33.64 -65.30 15.14
C SER A 3 -32.43 -64.72 15.90
N SER A 4 -31.58 -63.84 15.37
CA SER A 4 -31.70 -62.87 14.28
C SER A 4 -30.30 -62.27 14.02
N LEU A 5 -29.90 -62.17 12.75
CA LEU A 5 -28.78 -61.32 12.31
C LEU A 5 -29.20 -59.85 12.46
N ARG A 6 -28.42 -59.05 13.19
CA ARG A 6 -28.57 -57.59 13.25
C ARG A 6 -27.51 -56.96 12.36
N TRP A 7 -27.92 -56.59 11.15
CA TRP A 7 -27.17 -55.68 10.27
C TRP A 7 -27.27 -54.26 10.82
N TYR A 8 -26.15 -53.66 11.22
CA TYR A 8 -26.07 -52.23 11.44
C TYR A 8 -25.44 -51.58 10.21
N ALA A 9 -26.28 -50.88 9.44
CA ALA A 9 -25.86 -50.03 8.34
C ALA A 9 -25.11 -48.82 8.89
N TRP A 10 -23.85 -48.66 8.46
CA TRP A 10 -23.03 -47.50 8.79
C TRP A 10 -23.40 -46.35 7.84
N LEU A 11 -24.08 -45.33 8.37
CA LEU A 11 -24.29 -44.06 7.68
C LEU A 11 -22.97 -43.27 7.65
N ALA A 12 -22.29 -43.31 6.51
CA ALA A 12 -21.12 -42.46 6.26
C ALA A 12 -21.59 -41.01 6.03
N LEU A 13 -21.46 -40.17 7.05
CA LEU A 13 -21.70 -38.73 6.97
C LEU A 13 -20.52 -38.08 6.23
N TRP A 14 -20.69 -37.77 4.95
CA TRP A 14 -19.70 -37.01 4.17
C TRP A 14 -19.74 -35.54 4.59
N VAL A 15 -18.89 -35.17 5.56
CA VAL A 15 -18.64 -33.77 5.92
C VAL A 15 -17.86 -33.15 4.77
N VAL A 16 -18.54 -32.38 3.92
CA VAL A 16 -17.90 -31.53 2.92
C VAL A 16 -17.24 -30.38 3.67
N PHE A 17 -15.94 -30.48 3.93
CA PHE A 17 -15.16 -29.36 4.43
C PHE A 17 -15.06 -28.32 3.31
N PRO A 18 -15.62 -27.10 3.47
CA PRO A 18 -15.35 -26.04 2.52
C PRO A 18 -13.85 -25.75 2.55
N CYS A 19 -13.20 -25.88 1.39
CA CYS A 19 -11.82 -25.45 1.20
C CYS A 19 -11.81 -23.93 1.36
N MET A 20 -11.53 -23.43 2.55
CA MET A 20 -11.19 -22.02 2.73
C MET A 20 -9.83 -21.82 2.07
N ALA A 21 -9.83 -21.25 0.86
CA ALA A 21 -8.62 -20.81 0.22
C ALA A 21 -7.90 -19.84 1.16
N GLN A 22 -6.74 -20.25 1.67
CA GLN A 22 -6.01 -19.50 2.67
C GLN A 22 -5.27 -18.34 1.99
N GLN A 23 -5.72 -17.11 2.23
CA GLN A 23 -5.04 -15.92 1.74
C GLN A 23 -3.70 -15.79 2.47
N LYS A 24 -2.61 -15.69 1.71
CA LYS A 24 -1.28 -15.44 2.27
C LYS A 24 -1.10 -13.94 2.43
N VAL A 25 -0.86 -13.48 3.65
CA VAL A 25 -0.60 -12.07 3.97
C VAL A 25 0.86 -11.89 4.32
N GLN A 26 1.52 -10.93 3.68
CA GLN A 26 2.91 -10.57 3.91
C GLN A 26 2.97 -9.10 4.28
N SER A 27 3.42 -8.79 5.50
CA SER A 27 3.54 -7.42 5.97
C SER A 27 4.81 -6.77 5.45
N ILE A 28 4.72 -5.47 5.18
CA ILE A 28 5.84 -4.63 4.80
C ILE A 28 6.66 -4.32 6.05
N ASP A 29 7.98 -4.38 5.90
CA ASP A 29 8.92 -4.07 6.97
C ASP A 29 9.10 -2.56 7.07
N PRO A 30 8.59 -1.90 8.14
CA PRO A 30 8.77 -0.46 8.31
C PRO A 30 10.23 -0.06 8.57
N ALA A 31 11.10 -0.96 9.02
CA ALA A 31 12.51 -0.67 9.27
C ALA A 31 13.36 -0.66 7.99
N GLN A 32 12.93 -1.40 6.96
CA GLN A 32 13.62 -1.48 5.67
C GLN A 32 12.85 -0.81 4.52
N SER A 33 11.70 -0.21 4.78
CA SER A 33 10.88 0.45 3.76
C SER A 33 10.85 1.97 3.95
N ARG A 34 10.56 2.70 2.88
CA ARG A 34 10.42 4.15 2.90
C ARG A 34 9.30 4.62 1.97
N PHE A 35 8.48 5.54 2.48
CA PHE A 35 7.43 6.23 1.72
C PHE A 35 7.80 7.71 1.62
N GLY A 36 8.36 8.11 0.49
CA GLY A 36 8.74 9.49 0.19
C GLY A 36 7.77 10.16 -0.76
N PHE A 37 7.84 11.48 -0.82
CA PHE A 37 7.23 12.27 -1.88
C PHE A 37 8.09 13.48 -2.22
N GLU A 38 7.89 13.99 -3.43
CA GLU A 38 8.48 15.23 -3.89
C GLU A 38 7.45 16.12 -4.59
N ILE A 39 7.61 17.42 -4.43
CA ILE A 39 6.84 18.46 -5.11
C ILE A 39 7.80 19.54 -5.60
N LYS A 40 7.54 20.07 -6.80
CA LYS A 40 8.29 21.20 -7.35
C LYS A 40 7.52 22.50 -7.13
N THR A 41 8.20 23.51 -6.62
CA THR A 41 7.69 24.89 -6.61
C THR A 41 7.66 25.45 -8.03
N ARG A 42 6.85 26.50 -8.26
CA ARG A 42 6.83 27.20 -9.56
C ARG A 42 8.13 27.93 -9.89
N PHE A 43 9.02 28.08 -8.91
CA PHE A 43 10.34 28.70 -9.05
C PHE A 43 11.47 27.66 -9.25
N GLY A 44 11.13 26.39 -9.49
CA GLY A 44 12.09 25.34 -9.79
C GLY A 44 12.73 24.65 -8.57
N MET A 45 12.46 25.12 -7.35
CA MET A 45 12.93 24.45 -6.13
C MET A 45 12.17 23.14 -5.91
N LYS A 46 12.88 22.09 -5.50
CA LYS A 46 12.30 20.79 -5.10
C LYS A 46 12.12 20.76 -3.58
N ILE A 47 10.95 20.33 -3.13
CA ILE A 47 10.65 20.05 -1.73
C ILE A 47 10.41 18.53 -1.62
N GLU A 48 11.09 17.90 -0.67
CA GLU A 48 10.99 16.46 -0.43
C GLU A 48 10.52 16.22 1.00
N GLY A 49 9.68 15.21 1.16
CA GLY A 49 9.27 14.75 2.47
C GLY A 49 9.02 13.24 2.49
N PHE A 50 8.63 12.74 3.64
CA PHE A 50 8.40 11.31 3.85
C PHE A 50 7.43 11.05 5.01
N PHE A 51 6.91 9.82 5.05
CA PHE A 51 6.08 9.31 6.14
C PHE A 51 6.93 8.35 6.98
N PRO A 52 7.36 8.75 8.19
CA PRO A 52 8.16 7.89 9.07
C PRO A 52 7.34 6.75 9.67
N ARG A 53 6.00 6.90 9.77
CA ARG A 53 5.10 5.86 10.24
C ARG A 53 4.12 5.46 9.16
N PHE A 54 4.08 4.16 8.89
CA PHE A 54 3.16 3.53 7.95
C PHE A 54 2.99 2.06 8.30
N ARG A 55 1.96 1.45 7.71
CA ARG A 55 1.79 0.00 7.63
C ARG A 55 1.41 -0.37 6.21
N GLY A 56 1.72 -1.59 5.81
CA GLY A 56 1.18 -2.11 4.57
C GLY A 56 1.36 -3.61 4.48
N ASP A 57 0.56 -4.21 3.63
CA ASP A 57 0.47 -5.65 3.46
C ASP A 57 0.28 -5.99 1.99
N VAL A 58 0.90 -7.07 1.56
CA VAL A 58 0.64 -7.74 0.27
C VAL A 58 -0.15 -8.99 0.56
N VAL A 59 -1.31 -9.12 -0.07
CA VAL A 59 -2.21 -10.26 0.05
C VAL A 59 -2.16 -11.05 -1.25
N THR A 60 -1.82 -12.33 -1.17
CA THR A 60 -2.03 -13.28 -2.27
C THR A 60 -3.46 -13.80 -2.20
N LEU A 61 -4.24 -13.54 -3.24
CA LEU A 61 -5.62 -13.95 -3.40
C LEU A 61 -5.71 -15.43 -3.81
N ALA A 62 -6.91 -16.00 -3.73
CA ALA A 62 -7.14 -17.41 -4.06
C ALA A 62 -6.83 -17.76 -5.53
N ASP A 63 -6.91 -16.79 -6.43
CA ASP A 63 -6.58 -16.96 -7.86
C ASP A 63 -5.08 -16.73 -8.16
N GLY A 64 -4.26 -16.53 -7.13
CA GLY A 64 -2.82 -16.30 -7.26
C GLY A 64 -2.43 -14.84 -7.53
N ARG A 65 -3.38 -13.95 -7.85
CA ARG A 65 -3.08 -12.52 -7.98
C ARG A 65 -2.74 -11.92 -6.61
N GLN A 66 -2.02 -10.82 -6.64
CA GLN A 66 -1.65 -10.06 -5.47
C GLN A 66 -2.47 -8.78 -5.36
N GLN A 67 -2.69 -8.33 -4.13
CA GLN A 67 -3.27 -7.03 -3.82
C GLN A 67 -2.40 -6.38 -2.76
N VAL A 68 -2.07 -5.10 -2.94
CA VAL A 68 -1.28 -4.34 -1.96
C VAL A 68 -2.11 -3.26 -1.29
N ARG A 69 -1.92 -3.10 0.01
CA ARG A 69 -2.57 -2.07 0.82
C ARG A 69 -1.54 -1.34 1.65
N PHE A 70 -1.61 -0.01 1.69
CA PHE A 70 -0.78 0.80 2.57
C PHE A 70 -1.61 1.85 3.30
N ARG A 71 -1.22 2.13 4.54
CA ARG A 71 -1.75 3.21 5.39
C ARG A 71 -0.57 4.04 5.88
N LEU A 72 -0.55 5.32 5.52
CA LEU A 72 0.49 6.26 5.92
C LEU A 72 -0.08 7.19 7.00
N ASP A 73 0.66 7.34 8.09
CA ASP A 73 0.28 8.24 9.17
C ASP A 73 0.66 9.68 8.80
N ALA A 74 -0.34 10.46 8.38
CA ALA A 74 -0.15 11.84 7.97
C ALA A 74 0.21 12.74 9.17
N THR A 75 -0.15 12.36 10.41
CA THR A 75 0.24 13.13 11.60
C THR A 75 1.75 13.19 11.81
N GLN A 76 2.46 12.19 11.28
CA GLN A 76 3.91 12.07 11.37
C GLN A 76 4.64 12.50 10.10
N VAL A 77 3.94 12.97 9.06
CA VAL A 77 4.57 13.35 7.80
C VAL A 77 5.58 14.50 8.00
N GLU A 78 6.74 14.41 7.36
CA GLU A 78 7.88 15.31 7.64
C GLU A 78 8.56 15.81 6.36
N ILE A 79 8.99 17.08 6.39
CA ILE A 79 9.95 17.68 5.46
C ILE A 79 11.24 17.94 6.26
N PRO A 80 12.30 17.14 6.05
CA PRO A 80 13.52 17.22 6.85
C PRO A 80 14.12 18.63 6.93
N GLY A 81 14.45 19.08 8.14
CA GLY A 81 15.11 20.37 8.37
C GLY A 81 14.25 21.60 8.05
N LYS A 82 12.92 21.44 7.89
CA LYS A 82 11.99 22.53 7.59
C LYS A 82 10.72 22.44 8.44
N ASP A 83 10.85 22.65 9.75
CA ASP A 83 9.76 22.49 10.72
C ASP A 83 8.50 23.30 10.36
N ARG A 84 8.66 24.52 9.85
CA ARG A 84 7.54 25.35 9.40
C ARG A 84 6.78 24.71 8.22
N TYR A 85 7.50 24.06 7.31
CA TYR A 85 6.91 23.42 6.13
C TYR A 85 6.21 22.13 6.55
N THR A 86 6.81 21.37 7.48
CA THR A 86 6.18 20.23 8.14
C THR A 86 4.88 20.63 8.83
N SER A 87 4.89 21.73 9.59
CA SER A 87 3.69 22.25 10.27
C SER A 87 2.58 22.62 9.28
N TRP A 88 2.91 23.38 8.22
CA TRP A 88 1.94 23.71 7.18
C TRP A 88 1.37 22.48 6.49
N MET A 89 2.22 21.53 6.12
CA MET A 89 1.82 20.31 5.45
C MET A 89 0.83 19.47 6.28
N ARG A 90 0.93 19.50 7.62
CA ARG A 90 -0.01 18.83 8.52
C ARG A 90 -1.33 19.61 8.71
N GLY A 91 -1.35 20.91 8.43
CA GLY A 91 -2.50 21.79 8.61
C GLY A 91 -3.62 21.62 7.58
N GLU A 92 -4.70 22.37 7.77
CA GLU A 92 -5.96 22.33 7.00
C GLU A 92 -5.83 22.61 5.50
N ASP A 93 -4.80 23.37 5.12
CA ASP A 93 -4.47 23.71 3.74
C ASP A 93 -3.90 22.52 2.94
N PHE A 94 -3.41 21.50 3.65
CA PHE A 94 -2.73 20.33 3.10
C PHE A 94 -3.35 19.04 3.66
N PHE A 95 -2.66 18.23 4.45
CA PHE A 95 -3.20 16.94 4.88
C PHE A 95 -4.36 17.04 5.87
N ASP A 96 -4.51 18.16 6.58
CA ASP A 96 -5.58 18.37 7.56
C ASP A 96 -5.65 17.20 8.57
N VAL A 97 -4.50 16.92 9.21
CA VAL A 97 -4.29 15.68 9.97
C VAL A 97 -5.16 15.57 11.22
N ALA A 98 -5.76 16.68 11.65
CA ALA A 98 -6.72 16.71 12.74
C ALA A 98 -8.03 15.99 12.37
N GLN A 99 -8.45 16.08 11.10
CA GLN A 99 -9.65 15.43 10.58
C GLN A 99 -9.32 14.14 9.80
N TYR A 100 -8.19 14.12 9.10
CA TYR A 100 -7.79 13.05 8.19
C TYR A 100 -6.37 12.55 8.52
N PRO A 101 -6.19 11.78 9.60
CA PRO A 101 -4.87 11.39 10.07
C PRO A 101 -4.17 10.35 9.19
N VAL A 102 -4.87 9.75 8.22
CA VAL A 102 -4.38 8.62 7.43
C VAL A 102 -4.53 8.89 5.93
N VAL A 103 -3.48 8.58 5.17
CA VAL A 103 -3.52 8.39 3.72
C VAL A 103 -3.57 6.89 3.43
N GLU A 104 -4.50 6.45 2.60
CA GLU A 104 -4.71 5.03 2.31
C GLU A 104 -4.59 4.74 0.82
N PHE A 105 -3.91 3.66 0.46
CA PHE A 105 -3.90 3.11 -0.89
C PHE A 105 -4.29 1.64 -0.85
N GLU A 106 -5.23 1.25 -1.71
CA GLU A 106 -5.60 -0.14 -1.95
C GLU A 106 -5.58 -0.43 -3.45
N SER A 107 -4.72 -1.35 -3.88
CA SER A 107 -4.64 -1.72 -5.29
C SER A 107 -5.85 -2.54 -5.74
N LEU A 108 -6.12 -2.52 -7.03
CA LEU A 108 -6.80 -3.63 -7.69
C LEU A 108 -5.88 -4.86 -7.70
N PRO A 109 -6.41 -6.08 -7.88
CA PRO A 109 -5.58 -7.27 -8.01
C PRO A 109 -4.67 -7.21 -9.24
N TYR A 110 -3.38 -7.51 -9.06
CA TYR A 110 -2.36 -7.53 -10.10
C TYR A 110 -1.59 -8.86 -10.11
N VAL A 111 -0.90 -9.18 -11.19
CA VAL A 111 -0.07 -10.39 -11.28
C VAL A 111 1.30 -10.17 -10.65
N GLU A 112 1.86 -11.18 -9.97
CA GLU A 112 3.14 -11.06 -9.25
C GLU A 112 4.29 -10.59 -10.15
N GLU A 113 4.25 -10.90 -11.46
CA GLU A 113 5.27 -10.51 -12.43
C GLU A 113 5.49 -9.00 -12.48
N VAL A 114 4.48 -8.17 -12.14
CA VAL A 114 4.62 -6.70 -12.12
C VAL A 114 5.72 -6.26 -11.17
N VAL A 115 5.93 -6.93 -10.02
CA VAL A 115 7.00 -6.56 -9.08
C VAL A 115 8.38 -7.05 -9.51
N LYS A 116 8.47 -7.95 -10.51
CA LYS A 116 9.73 -8.46 -11.06
C LYS A 116 10.12 -7.71 -12.34
N GLN A 117 9.18 -7.58 -13.26
CA GLN A 117 9.40 -7.04 -14.60
C GLN A 117 9.14 -5.53 -14.69
N GLY A 118 8.54 -4.94 -13.65
CA GLY A 118 8.00 -3.60 -13.69
C GLY A 118 6.63 -3.57 -14.37
N GLY A 119 5.94 -2.43 -14.25
CA GLY A 119 4.61 -2.23 -14.79
C GLY A 119 3.71 -1.44 -13.86
N ASP A 120 2.40 -1.48 -14.12
CA ASP A 120 1.44 -0.60 -13.48
C ASP A 120 0.57 -1.34 -12.46
N ILE A 121 0.50 -0.77 -11.26
CA ILE A 121 -0.45 -1.16 -10.22
C ILE A 121 -1.45 -0.02 -10.07
N VAL A 122 -2.68 -0.27 -10.50
CA VAL A 122 -3.79 0.67 -10.36
C VAL A 122 -4.48 0.44 -9.01
N GLY A 123 -4.88 1.50 -8.32
CA GLY A 123 -5.55 1.39 -7.03
C GLY A 123 -6.30 2.63 -6.58
N ASN A 124 -7.12 2.46 -5.57
CA ASN A 124 -7.84 3.54 -4.90
C ASN A 124 -6.90 4.23 -3.92
N LEU A 125 -6.57 5.49 -4.19
CA LEU A 125 -5.85 6.37 -3.27
C LEU A 125 -6.85 7.28 -2.58
N THR A 126 -6.81 7.30 -1.24
CA THR A 126 -7.63 8.18 -0.41
C THR A 126 -6.73 9.13 0.35
N ILE A 127 -6.90 10.43 0.11
CA ILE A 127 -6.24 11.53 0.83
C ILE A 127 -7.31 12.52 1.23
N ARG A 128 -7.33 12.95 2.50
CA ARG A 128 -8.38 13.83 3.05
C ARG A 128 -9.82 13.32 2.84
N GLY A 129 -10.01 12.01 2.95
CA GLY A 129 -11.32 11.39 2.71
C GLY A 129 -11.80 11.41 1.26
N ILE A 130 -11.02 11.95 0.32
CA ILE A 130 -11.35 11.97 -1.11
C ILE A 130 -10.60 10.81 -1.77
N THR A 131 -11.34 9.95 -2.45
CA THR A 131 -10.81 8.76 -3.12
C THR A 131 -10.78 8.94 -4.64
N HIS A 132 -9.65 8.64 -5.26
CA HIS A 132 -9.49 8.54 -6.71
C HIS A 132 -8.73 7.29 -7.10
N LEU A 133 -8.97 6.81 -8.33
CA LEU A 133 -8.16 5.78 -8.95
C LEU A 133 -6.84 6.41 -9.43
N GLU A 134 -5.72 5.89 -8.94
CA GLU A 134 -4.36 6.34 -9.28
C GLU A 134 -3.49 5.15 -9.66
N THR A 135 -2.41 5.42 -10.41
CA THR A 135 -1.47 4.40 -10.89
C THR A 135 -0.13 4.53 -10.18
N LEU A 136 0.38 3.40 -9.70
CA LEU A 136 1.76 3.23 -9.23
C LEU A 136 2.56 2.50 -10.31
N HIS A 137 3.57 3.16 -10.88
CA HIS A 137 4.53 2.52 -11.78
C HIS A 137 5.63 1.83 -10.96
N VAL A 138 5.69 0.51 -11.04
CA VAL A 138 6.74 -0.32 -10.46
C VAL A 138 7.92 -0.38 -11.42
N VAL A 139 9.13 -0.16 -10.88
CA VAL A 139 10.38 -0.27 -11.63
C VAL A 139 10.76 -1.75 -11.74
N PRO A 140 11.27 -2.21 -12.89
CA PRO A 140 11.82 -3.56 -13.02
C PRO A 140 12.85 -3.82 -11.93
N ALA A 141 12.79 -5.01 -11.32
CA ALA A 141 13.67 -5.34 -10.23
C ALA A 141 15.04 -5.82 -10.73
N GLU A 142 16.07 -5.52 -9.95
CA GLU A 142 17.46 -5.90 -10.24
C GLU A 142 17.88 -7.20 -9.52
N CYS A 143 16.94 -7.86 -8.83
CA CYS A 143 17.19 -9.07 -8.05
C CYS A 143 16.15 -10.17 -8.30
N THR A 144 16.48 -11.40 -7.93
CA THR A 144 15.59 -12.57 -8.13
C THR A 144 14.35 -12.54 -7.25
N ARG A 145 14.44 -12.04 -6.01
CA ARG A 145 13.30 -11.95 -5.07
C ARG A 145 13.07 -10.49 -4.63
N PRO A 146 12.34 -9.69 -5.42
CA PRO A 146 12.01 -8.31 -5.05
C PRO A 146 11.22 -8.27 -3.74
N GLY A 147 11.53 -7.32 -2.88
CA GLY A 147 10.97 -7.21 -1.52
C GLY A 147 11.72 -8.03 -0.46
N TYR A 148 12.59 -8.98 -0.86
CA TYR A 148 13.40 -9.82 0.05
C TYR A 148 14.90 -9.71 -0.18
N ASP A 149 15.35 -9.61 -1.42
CA ASP A 149 16.78 -9.46 -1.75
C ASP A 149 17.11 -8.02 -2.19
N CYS A 150 16.13 -7.30 -2.74
CA CYS A 150 16.20 -5.86 -3.06
C CYS A 150 14.87 -5.16 -2.76
N ASP A 151 14.83 -3.83 -2.86
CA ASP A 151 13.62 -3.03 -2.72
C ASP A 151 12.69 -3.24 -3.92
N VAL A 152 11.38 -3.30 -3.67
CA VAL A 152 10.39 -2.99 -4.72
C VAL A 152 10.28 -1.46 -4.79
N ILE A 153 10.68 -0.88 -5.91
CA ILE A 153 10.63 0.57 -6.12
C ILE A 153 9.41 0.90 -6.97
N SER A 154 8.55 1.80 -6.51
CA SER A 154 7.44 2.31 -7.31
C SER A 154 7.28 3.82 -7.20
N ARG A 155 6.65 4.40 -8.23
CA ARG A 155 6.37 5.84 -8.33
C ARG A 155 4.91 6.08 -8.69
N GLY A 156 4.25 6.93 -7.93
CA GLY A 156 2.90 7.40 -8.21
C GLY A 156 2.90 8.91 -8.39
N THR A 157 2.19 9.42 -9.39
CA THR A 157 2.06 10.87 -9.58
C THR A 157 0.60 11.27 -9.43
N VAL A 158 0.33 12.22 -8.54
CA VAL A 158 -1.02 12.72 -8.29
C VAL A 158 -1.07 14.23 -8.42
N LEU A 159 -2.29 14.75 -8.55
CA LEU A 159 -2.58 16.18 -8.52
C LEU A 159 -3.20 16.52 -7.17
N ARG A 160 -2.50 17.33 -6.36
CA ARG A 160 -2.94 17.64 -4.98
C ARG A 160 -4.30 18.35 -4.95
N GLY A 161 -4.64 19.13 -5.98
CA GLY A 161 -5.93 19.79 -6.10
C GLY A 161 -7.11 18.82 -6.18
N ARG A 162 -6.92 17.61 -6.73
CA ARG A 162 -7.96 16.55 -6.76
C ARG A 162 -8.36 16.06 -5.38
N TYR A 163 -7.50 16.28 -4.39
CA TYR A 163 -7.69 15.92 -2.99
C TYR A 163 -7.93 17.17 -2.12
N GLY A 164 -8.40 18.28 -2.70
CA GLY A 164 -8.77 19.49 -1.96
C GLY A 164 -7.59 20.33 -1.43
N MET A 165 -6.34 19.93 -1.69
CA MET A 165 -5.16 20.68 -1.27
C MET A 165 -4.84 21.79 -2.28
N ASN A 166 -5.60 22.88 -2.27
CA ASN A 166 -5.51 23.97 -3.26
C ASN A 166 -4.74 25.21 -2.78
N ALA A 167 -4.27 25.24 -1.54
CA ALA A 167 -3.53 26.38 -1.00
C ALA A 167 -2.21 26.62 -1.78
N TRP A 168 -1.70 27.85 -1.83
CA TRP A 168 -0.40 28.17 -2.44
C TRP A 168 -0.24 27.81 -3.94
N GLN A 169 -1.31 27.71 -4.72
CA GLN A 169 -1.26 27.37 -6.16
C GLN A 169 -0.35 28.27 -7.00
N MET A 170 -0.12 29.52 -6.57
CA MET A 170 0.80 30.46 -7.25
C MET A 170 2.27 30.23 -6.92
N ALA A 171 2.59 29.46 -5.88
CA ALA A 171 3.96 29.18 -5.44
C ALA A 171 4.34 27.70 -5.61
N LEU A 172 3.38 26.77 -5.43
CA LEU A 172 3.57 25.33 -5.51
C LEU A 172 2.94 24.75 -6.77
N GLY A 173 3.62 23.79 -7.38
CA GLY A 173 3.03 22.95 -8.42
C GLY A 173 1.85 22.15 -7.88
N ASP A 174 1.06 21.60 -8.81
CA ASP A 174 -0.05 20.71 -8.45
C ASP A 174 0.38 19.24 -8.41
N ARG A 175 1.43 18.90 -9.16
CA ARG A 175 1.97 17.54 -9.26
C ARG A 175 2.80 17.17 -8.04
N VAL A 176 2.40 16.09 -7.38
CA VAL A 176 3.16 15.44 -6.30
C VAL A 176 3.55 14.04 -6.76
N THR A 177 4.84 13.72 -6.68
CA THR A 177 5.36 12.39 -7.01
C THR A 177 5.65 11.65 -5.70
N PHE A 178 4.93 10.55 -5.45
CA PHE A 178 5.26 9.61 -4.39
C PHE A 178 6.29 8.60 -4.88
N ILE A 179 7.26 8.28 -4.03
CA ILE A 179 8.31 7.31 -4.30
C ILE A 179 8.30 6.31 -3.14
N LEU A 180 8.00 5.06 -3.45
CA LEU A 180 7.90 3.98 -2.47
C LEU A 180 9.08 3.04 -2.69
N ARG A 181 9.73 2.67 -1.58
CA ARG A 181 10.72 1.60 -1.53
C ARG A 181 10.24 0.61 -0.50
N GLY A 182 9.81 -0.56 -0.97
CA GLY A 182 9.15 -1.57 -0.14
C GLY A 182 10.01 -2.81 0.07
N ARG A 183 10.08 -3.24 1.32
CA ARG A 183 10.69 -4.49 1.78
C ARG A 183 9.63 -5.26 2.56
N LEU A 184 9.58 -6.57 2.39
CA LEU A 184 8.67 -7.44 3.12
C LEU A 184 9.36 -7.99 4.36
N GLN A 185 8.60 -8.16 5.43
CA GLN A 185 9.09 -8.89 6.59
C GLN A 185 9.29 -10.35 6.18
N GLU A 186 10.52 -10.83 6.30
CA GLU A 186 10.78 -12.25 6.12
C GLU A 186 10.05 -12.99 7.24
N ALA A 187 9.25 -14.00 6.89
CA ALA A 187 8.61 -14.83 7.90
C ALA A 187 9.74 -15.41 8.78
N ARG A 188 9.74 -15.04 10.06
CA ARG A 188 10.75 -15.48 11.01
C ARG A 188 10.74 -17.02 10.97
N ARG A 189 11.76 -17.62 10.37
CA ARG A 189 11.89 -19.07 10.33
C ARG A 189 11.98 -19.52 11.80
N PRO A 190 11.12 -20.43 12.28
CA PRO A 190 11.16 -20.90 13.65
C PRO A 190 12.51 -21.55 13.97
#